data_AF-A0A0M8YC08-F1
#
_entry.id   AF-A0A0M8YC08-F1
#
_cell.length_a   1.000
_cell.length_b   1.000
_cell.length_c   1.000
_cell.angle_alpha   90.00
_cell.angle_beta   90.00
_cell.angle_gamma   90.00
#
_symmetry.space_group_name_H-M   'P 1'
#
loop_
_entity.id
_entity.type
_entity.pdbx_description
1 polymer ?
#
loop_
_entity_poly.entity_id
_entity_poly.type
_entity_poly.pdbx_seq_one_letter_code
_entity_poly.pdbx_strand_id
1 'polypeptide(L)'
;MSDCVVDLVPANRDGWDDWFDDPVSAERARAGRSGLRVLAVGIDATHAPALLQELVEAGYRPDFGGVAGRLARREAFPDLTSGRVLGFELVGFDTGGWHTWTCLGGLVDDVRRATGVGPGRWGLIPDEEDALRAAAWLTASGLGDPKVFSWVPALLVDVGTHPTT
;
A
#
# COMPACT_ATOMS: atom_id res chain seq x y z
N MET A 1 1.12 15.88 -4.48
CA MET A 1 0.32 14.65 -4.52
C MET A 1 0.62 14.00 -5.86
N SER A 2 1.12 12.77 -5.87
CA SER A 2 1.42 12.08 -7.14
C SER A 2 0.09 11.64 -7.76
N ASP A 3 -0.24 12.15 -8.95
CA ASP A 3 -1.54 11.97 -9.64
C ASP A 3 -1.81 10.54 -10.16
N CYS A 4 -1.23 9.49 -9.57
CA CYS A 4 -1.36 8.13 -10.12
C CYS A 4 -2.51 7.32 -9.51
N VAL A 5 -3.14 7.81 -8.44
CA VAL A 5 -4.35 7.22 -7.84
C VAL A 5 -5.37 8.33 -7.65
N VAL A 6 -6.20 8.58 -8.67
CA VAL A 6 -7.05 9.78 -8.74
C VAL A 6 -8.51 9.54 -8.34
N ASP A 7 -8.94 8.29 -8.17
CA ASP A 7 -10.33 7.93 -7.89
C ASP A 7 -10.44 7.13 -6.57
N LEU A 8 -10.17 7.79 -5.44
CA LEU A 8 -10.35 7.21 -4.10
C LEU A 8 -11.68 7.63 -3.47
N VAL A 9 -12.27 6.73 -2.68
CA VAL A 9 -13.42 7.07 -1.82
C VAL A 9 -12.86 7.33 -0.42
N PRO A 10 -13.03 8.54 0.14
CA PRO A 10 -12.49 8.84 1.46
C PRO A 10 -13.19 8.00 2.52
N ALA A 11 -12.42 7.43 3.44
CA ALA A 11 -12.96 6.61 4.52
C ALA A 11 -13.52 7.47 5.66
N ASN A 12 -12.99 8.68 5.83
CA ASN A 12 -13.52 9.69 6.75
C ASN A 12 -14.15 10.86 6.00
N ARG A 13 -15.27 11.40 6.51
CA ARG A 13 -15.93 12.63 6.03
C ARG A 13 -15.00 13.84 5.96
N ASP A 14 -13.99 13.87 6.83
CA ASP A 14 -13.04 14.97 6.94
C ASP A 14 -11.83 14.78 5.99
N GLY A 15 -11.73 13.64 5.29
CA GLY A 15 -10.69 13.34 4.29
C GLY A 15 -9.29 13.08 4.85
N TRP A 16 -9.15 12.95 6.17
CA TRP A 16 -7.86 12.72 6.83
C TRP A 16 -7.40 11.26 6.84
N ASP A 17 -8.32 10.34 6.57
CA ASP A 17 -8.01 8.91 6.45
C ASP A 17 -8.61 8.39 5.14
N ASP A 18 -7.72 7.95 4.25
CA ASP A 18 -8.06 7.38 2.94
C ASP A 18 -8.36 5.86 3.04
N TRP A 19 -8.29 5.29 4.26
CA TRP A 19 -8.37 3.85 4.49
C TRP A 19 -9.60 3.45 5.28
N PHE A 20 -10.38 2.52 4.74
CA PHE A 20 -11.46 1.88 5.50
C PHE A 20 -10.88 0.91 6.53
N ASP A 21 -11.40 0.95 7.75
CA ASP A 21 -11.00 0.04 8.82
C ASP A 21 -11.57 -1.38 8.66
N ASP A 22 -12.63 -1.55 7.86
CA ASP A 22 -13.26 -2.84 7.63
C ASP A 22 -13.79 -3.02 6.19
N PRO A 23 -13.77 -4.26 5.64
CA PRO A 23 -14.25 -4.54 4.29
C PRO A 23 -15.73 -4.22 4.07
N VAL A 24 -16.59 -4.32 5.09
CA VAL A 24 -18.04 -4.10 4.96
C VAL A 24 -18.31 -2.61 4.72
N SER A 25 -17.64 -1.73 5.45
CA SER A 25 -17.73 -0.29 5.25
C SER A 25 -17.17 0.12 3.89
N ALA A 26 -16.05 -0.46 3.45
CA ALA A 26 -15.50 -0.24 2.11
C ALA A 26 -16.48 -0.66 1.01
N GLU A 27 -17.08 -1.84 1.13
CA GLU A 27 -18.08 -2.35 0.18
C GLU A 27 -19.35 -1.48 0.16
N ARG A 28 -19.82 -1.00 1.31
CA ARG A 28 -20.94 -0.04 1.38
C ARG A 28 -20.60 1.27 0.69
N ALA A 29 -19.38 1.78 0.85
CA ALA A 29 -18.92 3.01 0.21
C ALA A 29 -18.76 2.83 -1.32
N ARG A 30 -18.40 1.63 -1.76
CA ARG A 30 -18.33 1.23 -3.17
C ARG A 30 -19.72 1.03 -3.80
N ALA A 31 -20.74 0.65 -3.04
CA ALA A 31 -22.06 0.31 -3.55
C ALA A 31 -22.64 1.42 -4.45
N GLY A 32 -23.12 1.04 -5.63
CA GLY A 32 -23.64 1.99 -6.63
C GLY A 32 -22.58 2.70 -7.48
N ARG A 33 -21.28 2.47 -7.26
CA ARG A 33 -20.18 3.02 -8.05
C ARG A 33 -19.55 1.94 -8.93
N SER A 34 -20.16 1.71 -10.10
CA SER A 34 -19.64 0.77 -11.09
C SER A 34 -18.25 1.23 -11.56
N GLY A 35 -17.24 0.37 -11.42
CA GLY A 35 -15.85 0.66 -11.81
C GLY A 35 -14.88 0.69 -10.63
N LEU A 36 -15.36 0.85 -9.40
CA LEU A 36 -14.52 0.76 -8.20
C LEU A 36 -14.37 -0.69 -7.71
N ARG A 37 -13.24 -0.97 -7.08
CA ARG A 37 -12.90 -2.25 -6.42
C ARG A 37 -12.53 -1.99 -4.97
N VAL A 38 -12.83 -2.93 -4.07
CA VAL A 38 -12.27 -2.90 -2.71
C VAL A 38 -10.97 -3.69 -2.70
N LEU A 39 -9.89 -3.03 -2.29
CA LEU A 39 -8.59 -3.64 -2.12
C LEU A 39 -8.27 -3.67 -0.62
N ALA A 40 -7.81 -4.82 -0.14
CA ALA A 40 -7.12 -4.91 1.13
C ALA A 40 -5.62 -4.75 0.90
N VAL A 41 -4.97 -3.99 1.78
CA VAL A 41 -3.52 -3.79 1.74
C VAL A 41 -2.89 -4.32 3.01
N GLY A 42 -1.88 -5.16 2.82
CA GLY A 42 -1.12 -5.78 3.91
C GLY A 42 0.31 -5.31 3.88
N ILE A 43 0.86 -5.00 5.05
CA ILE A 43 2.30 -4.80 5.26
C ILE A 43 2.79 -5.96 6.11
N ASP A 44 3.91 -6.56 5.72
CA ASP A 44 4.49 -7.63 6.52
C ASP A 44 4.85 -7.14 7.94
N ALA A 45 4.62 -8.01 8.93
CA ALA A 45 4.78 -7.65 10.33
C ALA A 45 6.22 -7.26 10.70
N THR A 46 7.23 -7.70 9.94
CA THR A 46 8.63 -7.34 10.15
C THR A 46 8.93 -5.89 9.75
N HIS A 47 8.17 -5.31 8.82
CA HIS A 47 8.31 -3.92 8.39
C HIS A 47 7.51 -2.93 9.25
N ALA A 48 6.48 -3.41 9.95
CA ALA A 48 5.57 -2.57 10.73
C ALA A 48 6.28 -1.66 11.77
N PRO A 49 7.32 -2.09 12.53
CA PRO A 49 7.96 -1.21 13.52
C PRO A 49 8.67 0.00 12.91
N ALA A 50 9.42 -0.19 11.82
CA ALA A 50 10.15 0.89 11.17
C ALA A 50 9.20 1.89 10.50
N LEU A 51 8.19 1.37 9.79
CA LEU A 51 7.16 2.18 9.15
C LEU A 51 6.33 2.98 10.17
N LEU A 52 6.01 2.38 11.32
CA LEU A 52 5.35 3.08 12.41
C LEU A 52 6.21 4.21 12.98
N GLN A 53 7.52 4.01 13.09
CA GLN A 53 8.43 5.07 13.53
C GLN A 53 8.41 6.25 12.56
N GLU A 54 8.49 6.00 11.25
CA GLU A 54 8.42 7.05 10.22
C GLU A 54 7.09 7.81 10.28
N LEU A 55 5.96 7.11 10.42
CA LEU A 55 4.64 7.70 10.60
C LEU A 55 4.58 8.61 11.83
N VAL A 56 5.10 8.15 12.97
CA VAL A 56 5.14 8.93 14.22
C VAL A 56 6.02 10.17 14.09
N GLU A 57 7.18 10.05 13.45
CA GLU A 57 8.08 11.18 13.19
C GLU A 57 7.44 12.22 12.25
N ALA A 58 6.58 11.79 11.33
CA ALA A 58 5.76 12.66 10.50
C ALA A 58 4.51 13.23 11.21
N GLY A 59 4.28 12.89 12.48
CA GLY A 59 3.17 13.39 13.29
C GLY A 59 1.90 12.53 13.29
N TYR A 60 1.92 11.36 12.63
CA TYR A 60 0.81 10.39 12.64
C TYR A 60 0.91 9.55 13.91
N ARG A 61 0.20 9.97 14.95
CA ARG A 61 0.24 9.28 16.24
C ARG A 61 -0.68 8.03 16.22
N PRO A 62 -0.28 6.93 16.90
CA PRO A 62 -1.05 5.68 16.89
C PRO A 62 -2.45 5.78 17.53
N ASP A 63 -2.66 6.78 18.39
CA ASP A 63 -3.94 7.07 19.05
C ASP A 63 -4.97 7.73 18.12
N PHE A 64 -4.56 8.18 16.93
CA PHE A 64 -5.45 8.79 15.94
C PHE A 64 -6.22 7.78 15.07
N GLY A 65 -5.95 6.48 15.18
CA GLY A 65 -6.54 5.47 14.30
C GLY A 65 -5.80 5.32 12.97
N GLY A 66 -6.49 4.83 11.94
CA GLY A 66 -5.94 4.65 10.60
C GLY A 66 -4.72 3.72 10.53
N VAL A 67 -3.90 3.87 9.50
CA VAL A 67 -2.76 2.97 9.25
C VAL A 67 -1.77 2.93 10.43
N ALA A 68 -1.42 4.09 11.01
CA ALA A 68 -0.50 4.13 12.17
C ALA A 68 -1.04 3.37 13.39
N GLY A 69 -2.33 3.56 13.72
CA GLY A 69 -2.96 2.81 14.81
C GLY A 69 -3.03 1.30 14.56
N ARG A 70 -3.31 0.90 13.31
CA ARG A 70 -3.40 -0.51 12.91
C ARG A 70 -2.04 -1.21 12.95
N LEU A 71 -0.99 -0.54 12.46
CA LEU A 71 0.39 -1.03 12.57
C LEU A 71 0.83 -1.17 14.03
N ALA A 72 0.50 -0.19 14.88
CA ALA A 72 0.83 -0.25 16.31
C ALA A 72 0.14 -1.42 17.04
N ARG A 73 -1.11 -1.74 16.68
CA ARG A 73 -1.85 -2.91 17.20
C ARG A 73 -1.41 -4.23 16.57
N ARG A 74 -0.59 -4.21 15.51
CA ARG A 74 -0.28 -5.37 14.67
C ARG A 74 -1.55 -6.09 14.24
N GLU A 75 -2.51 -5.29 13.77
CA GLU A 75 -3.80 -5.81 13.36
C GLU A 75 -3.62 -6.89 12.29
N ALA A 76 -4.25 -8.04 12.51
CA ALA A 76 -4.14 -9.15 11.58
C ALA A 76 -4.71 -8.74 10.22
N PHE A 77 -4.00 -9.15 9.15
CA PHE A 77 -4.56 -9.02 7.80
C PHE A 77 -5.88 -9.80 7.75
N PRO A 78 -6.95 -9.23 7.16
CA PRO A 78 -8.26 -9.89 7.13
C PRO A 78 -8.14 -11.28 6.49
N ASP A 79 -8.91 -12.24 7.02
CA ASP A 79 -9.03 -13.55 6.40
C ASP A 79 -9.83 -13.42 5.10
N LEU A 80 -9.11 -13.31 3.98
CA LEU A 80 -9.66 -13.16 2.65
C LEU A 80 -9.65 -14.50 1.90
N THR A 81 -10.29 -15.53 2.47
CA THR A 81 -10.47 -16.85 1.82
C THR A 81 -11.00 -16.80 0.38
N SER A 82 -11.70 -15.72 0.00
CA SER A 82 -12.20 -15.47 -1.36
C SER A 82 -11.48 -14.35 -2.11
N GLY A 83 -10.47 -13.73 -1.49
CA GLY A 83 -9.71 -12.64 -2.08
C GLY A 83 -8.73 -13.12 -3.13
N ARG A 84 -8.56 -12.32 -4.18
CA ARG A 84 -7.55 -12.59 -5.22
C ARG A 84 -6.31 -11.74 -4.95
N VAL A 85 -5.20 -12.40 -4.61
CA VAL A 85 -3.89 -11.74 -4.54
C VAL A 85 -3.54 -11.17 -5.92
N LEU A 86 -3.27 -9.86 -5.95
CA LEU A 86 -2.90 -9.16 -7.18
C LEU A 86 -1.37 -9.06 -7.32
N GLY A 87 -0.65 -8.96 -6.19
CA GLY A 87 0.80 -8.82 -6.11
C GLY A 87 1.18 -7.77 -5.07
N PHE A 88 2.40 -7.26 -5.18
CA PHE A 88 3.00 -6.30 -4.28
C PHE A 88 3.26 -4.97 -4.98
N GLU A 89 2.94 -3.88 -4.30
CA GLU A 89 3.34 -2.53 -4.66
C GLU A 89 4.48 -2.10 -3.73
N LEU A 90 5.53 -1.46 -4.27
CA LEU A 90 6.53 -0.84 -3.39
C LEU A 90 6.02 0.53 -2.98
N VAL A 91 5.84 0.70 -1.68
CA VAL A 91 5.37 1.95 -1.10
C VAL A 91 6.41 2.52 -0.14
N GLY A 92 6.50 3.84 -0.12
CA GLY A 92 7.30 4.59 0.83
C GLY A 92 6.44 5.66 1.47
N PHE A 93 6.77 6.07 2.68
CA PHE A 93 6.05 7.11 3.41
C PHE A 93 6.98 8.30 3.66
N ASP A 94 6.46 9.51 3.50
CA ASP A 94 7.18 10.75 3.82
C ASP A 94 6.40 11.66 4.77
N THR A 95 6.82 12.91 4.91
CA THR A 95 6.12 13.94 5.71
C THR A 95 4.82 14.39 5.05
N GLY A 96 3.81 13.51 5.07
CA GLY A 96 2.43 13.83 4.74
C GLY A 96 1.77 12.92 3.72
N GLY A 97 2.45 11.90 3.17
CA GLY A 97 1.81 11.01 2.20
C GLY A 97 2.51 9.69 1.89
N TRP A 98 1.73 8.81 1.26
CA TRP A 98 2.22 7.58 0.67
C TRP A 98 2.71 7.84 -0.76
N HIS A 99 3.84 7.25 -1.07
CA HIS A 99 4.43 7.22 -2.40
C HIS A 99 4.47 5.78 -2.90
N THR A 100 4.26 5.62 -4.20
CA THR A 100 4.49 4.37 -4.90
C THR A 100 5.66 4.56 -5.87
N TRP A 101 6.50 3.55 -6.00
CA TRP A 101 7.60 3.54 -6.98
C TRP A 101 7.10 3.71 -8.43
N THR A 102 5.86 3.34 -8.73
CA THR A 102 5.22 3.49 -10.04
C THR A 102 4.96 4.96 -10.37
N CYS A 103 4.73 5.79 -9.34
CA CYS A 103 4.53 7.23 -9.50
C CYS A 103 5.81 8.03 -9.62
N LEU A 104 6.91 7.52 -9.07
CA LEU A 104 8.13 8.30 -8.93
C LEU A 104 9.09 7.97 -10.08
N GLY A 105 9.37 9.02 -10.86
CA GLY A 105 10.34 9.12 -11.96
C GLY A 105 11.18 7.89 -12.29
N GLY A 106 10.62 6.95 -13.05
CA GLY A 106 11.37 5.85 -13.66
C GLY A 106 11.89 4.76 -12.70
N LEU A 107 11.51 4.80 -11.41
CA LEU A 107 12.02 3.86 -10.41
C LEU A 107 11.74 2.39 -10.77
N VAL A 108 10.60 2.12 -11.42
CA VAL A 108 10.28 0.79 -11.95
C VAL A 108 11.38 0.29 -12.90
N ASP A 109 11.84 1.14 -13.81
CA ASP A 109 12.89 0.77 -14.75
C ASP A 109 14.27 0.71 -14.08
N ASP A 110 14.53 1.55 -13.09
CA ASP A 110 15.78 1.54 -12.32
C ASP A 110 15.93 0.23 -11.55
N VAL A 111 14.90 -0.17 -10.80
CA VAL A 111 14.84 -1.45 -10.09
C VAL A 111 14.95 -2.61 -11.06
N ARG A 112 14.22 -2.58 -12.19
CA ARG A 112 14.29 -3.63 -13.21
C ARG A 112 15.71 -3.80 -13.74
N ARG A 113 16.41 -2.71 -14.05
CA ARG A 113 17.80 -2.77 -14.55
C ARG A 113 18.76 -3.32 -13.49
N ALA A 114 18.57 -2.98 -12.22
CA ALA A 114 19.49 -3.36 -11.17
C ALA A 114 19.26 -4.77 -10.60
N THR A 115 18.00 -5.21 -10.54
CA THR A 115 17.60 -6.44 -9.83
C THR A 115 16.98 -7.50 -10.74
N GLY A 116 16.57 -7.12 -11.96
CA GLY A 116 15.74 -7.96 -12.82
C GLY A 116 14.26 -8.00 -12.43
N VAL A 117 13.88 -7.45 -11.27
CA VAL A 117 12.50 -7.44 -10.78
C VAL A 117 11.67 -6.39 -11.50
N GLY A 118 10.45 -6.72 -11.89
CA GLY A 118 9.53 -5.76 -12.47
C GLY A 118 8.08 -6.16 -12.28
N PRO A 119 7.15 -5.25 -12.59
CA PRO A 119 5.73 -5.51 -12.47
C PRO A 119 5.26 -6.58 -13.45
N GLY A 120 4.33 -7.41 -13.00
CA GLY A 120 3.60 -8.38 -13.79
C GLY A 120 2.36 -7.79 -14.47
N ARG A 121 1.41 -8.66 -14.82
CA ARG A 121 0.20 -8.29 -15.60
C ARG A 121 -0.70 -7.23 -14.97
N TRP A 122 -0.62 -7.06 -13.64
CA TRP A 122 -1.42 -6.10 -12.89
C TRP A 122 -0.68 -4.80 -12.58
N GLY A 123 0.54 -4.62 -13.09
CA GLY A 123 1.40 -3.50 -12.67
C GLY A 123 2.06 -3.71 -11.31
N LEU A 124 1.88 -4.88 -10.68
CA LEU A 124 2.40 -5.24 -9.36
C LEU A 124 3.47 -6.32 -9.45
N ILE A 125 4.40 -6.36 -8.51
CA ILE A 125 5.39 -7.44 -8.39
C ILE A 125 4.66 -8.72 -7.94
N PRO A 126 4.71 -9.84 -8.70
CA PRO A 126 3.90 -11.00 -8.36
C PRO A 126 4.36 -11.77 -7.12
N ASP A 127 5.66 -11.76 -6.86
CA ASP A 127 6.33 -12.61 -5.87
C ASP A 127 6.87 -11.77 -4.70
N GLU A 128 6.75 -12.32 -3.49
CA GLU A 128 7.13 -11.64 -2.26
C GLU A 128 8.64 -11.49 -2.12
N GLU A 129 9.42 -12.53 -2.48
CA GLU A 129 10.88 -12.50 -2.42
C GLU A 129 11.43 -11.45 -3.38
N ASP A 130 10.86 -11.38 -4.59
CA ASP A 130 11.16 -10.34 -5.55
C ASP A 130 10.80 -8.94 -5.03
N ALA A 131 9.64 -8.79 -4.38
CA ALA A 131 9.22 -7.51 -3.82
C ALA A 131 10.15 -7.05 -2.69
N LEU A 132 10.55 -7.96 -1.80
CA LEU A 132 11.52 -7.70 -0.73
C LEU A 132 12.89 -7.31 -1.30
N ARG A 133 13.37 -8.05 -2.31
CA ARG A 133 14.64 -7.73 -2.99
C ARG A 133 14.61 -6.36 -3.64
N ALA A 134 13.51 -6.03 -4.33
CA ALA A 134 13.31 -4.75 -4.98
C ALA A 134 13.23 -3.59 -3.96
N ALA A 135 12.47 -3.76 -2.88
CA ALA A 135 12.34 -2.79 -1.80
C ALA A 135 13.67 -2.51 -1.10
N ALA A 136 14.44 -3.56 -0.81
CA ALA A 136 15.76 -3.44 -0.19
C ALA A 136 16.75 -2.69 -1.08
N TRP A 137 16.79 -3.01 -2.38
CA TRP A 137 17.64 -2.29 -3.33
C TRP A 137 17.21 -0.83 -3.45
N LEU A 138 15.92 -0.56 -3.60
CA LEU A 138 15.42 0.79 -3.78
C LEU A 138 15.73 1.68 -2.56
N THR A 139 15.50 1.15 -1.35
CA THR A 139 15.92 1.79 -0.09
C THR A 139 17.41 2.09 -0.07
N ALA A 140 18.26 1.11 -0.40
CA ALA A 140 19.72 1.28 -0.37
C ALA A 140 20.23 2.24 -1.46
N SER A 141 19.51 2.36 -2.58
CA SER A 141 19.92 3.22 -3.70
C SER A 141 19.79 4.71 -3.40
N GLY A 142 18.88 5.09 -2.50
CA GLY A 142 18.51 6.50 -2.24
C GLY A 142 17.83 7.18 -3.43
N LEU A 143 17.39 6.43 -4.44
CA LEU A 143 16.63 6.95 -5.58
C LEU A 143 15.15 7.18 -5.18
N GLY A 144 14.51 8.14 -5.84
CA GLY A 144 13.09 8.48 -5.62
C GLY A 144 12.92 9.84 -4.97
N ASP A 145 11.89 9.97 -4.13
CA ASP A 145 11.69 11.18 -3.33
C ASP A 145 12.72 11.18 -2.18
N PRO A 146 13.56 12.22 -2.03
CA PRO A 146 14.57 12.28 -0.98
C PRO A 146 14.01 12.29 0.45
N LYS A 147 12.69 12.43 0.62
CA LYS A 147 12.00 12.36 1.91
C LYS A 147 11.44 10.97 2.22
N VAL A 148 11.50 10.03 1.28
CA VAL A 148 11.16 8.63 1.51
C VAL A 148 12.42 7.90 1.95
N PHE A 149 12.46 7.51 3.22
CA PHE A 149 13.64 6.90 3.84
C PHE A 149 13.66 5.37 3.72
N SER A 150 12.48 4.75 3.62
CA SER A 150 12.36 3.31 3.38
C SER A 150 11.26 3.00 2.37
N TRP A 151 11.49 1.92 1.63
CA TRP A 151 10.52 1.30 0.75
C TRP A 151 10.13 -0.05 1.31
N VAL A 152 8.84 -0.34 1.36
CA VAL A 152 8.29 -1.60 1.86
C VAL A 152 7.36 -2.23 0.83
N PRO A 153 7.32 -3.57 0.72
CA PRO A 153 6.29 -4.25 -0.05
C PRO A 153 4.93 -4.14 0.64
N ALA A 154 3.95 -3.62 -0.10
CA ALA A 154 2.54 -3.65 0.26
C ALA A 154 1.82 -4.73 -0.57
N LEU A 155 1.29 -5.75 0.09
CA LEU A 155 0.47 -6.78 -0.54
C LEU A 155 -0.89 -6.18 -0.92
N LEU A 156 -1.33 -6.34 -2.17
CA LEU A 156 -2.66 -5.94 -2.62
C LEU A 156 -3.51 -7.17 -2.89
N VAL A 157 -4.67 -7.23 -2.23
CA VAL A 157 -5.68 -8.28 -2.43
C VAL A 157 -7.00 -7.66 -2.85
N ASP A 158 -7.54 -8.13 -3.97
CA ASP A 158 -8.87 -7.78 -4.44
C ASP A 158 -9.91 -8.56 -3.63
N VAL A 159 -10.69 -7.83 -2.83
CA VAL A 159 -11.66 -8.38 -1.86
C VAL A 159 -13.00 -8.73 -2.52
N GLY A 160 -13.14 -8.49 -3.82
CA GLY A 160 -14.41 -8.56 -4.53
C GLY A 160 -15.23 -9.82 -4.23
N THR A 161 -16.49 -9.62 -3.84
CA THR A 161 -17.48 -10.70 -3.75
C THR A 161 -17.68 -11.34 -5.12
N HIS A 162 -17.56 -12.66 -5.22
CA HIS A 162 -18.14 -13.38 -6.35
C HIS A 162 -19.64 -13.05 -6.45
N PRO A 163 -20.19 -12.74 -7.65
CA PRO A 163 -21.61 -12.93 -7.84
C PRO A 163 -21.86 -14.43 -7.62
N THR A 164 -22.62 -14.79 -6.59
CA THR A 164 -23.25 -16.11 -6.52
C THR A 164 -24.12 -16.24 -7.75
N THR A 165 -23.62 -16.97 -8.74
CA THR A 165 -24.40 -17.50 -9.86
C THR A 165 -25.40 -18.51 -9.37
#